data_AF-A0A482VN87-F1
#
_entry.id   AF-A0A482VN87-F1
#
_cell.length_a   1.000
_cell.length_b   1.000
_cell.length_c   1.000
_cell.angle_alpha   90.00
_cell.angle_beta   90.00
_cell.angle_gamma   90.00
#
_symmetry.space_group_name_H-M   'P 1'
#
loop_
_entity.id
_entity.type
_entity.pdbx_description
1 polymer ?
#
loop_
_entity_poly.entity_id
_entity_poly.type
_entity_poly.pdbx_seq_one_letter_code
_entity_poly.pdbx_strand_id
1 'polypeptide(L)'
;MSHVTIRPPAANQLLEHAKKIEGEEEESATTNAGNPIPYKDATLTVGKKGVTLFQDWILLDELAHFSRERIPERVVHAKGAGAFGYFEVTHDITRYTAAKVFSQIGKRTPIAVRFSQVAGEMGYPDTVRDIRGFALKFYTEDGIWDLVGNNTPLFFVRDCILFPSFIHILKRNPVTHLRDPDMFWDMISLRPETTHQSLVFFSDRGIPDSYRHMHGYGADTFSFVNEFGSVYYCKFHYKTDQ
;
A
#
# COMPACT_ATOMS: atom_id res chain seq x y z
N MET A 1 -9.39 -31.00 27.78
CA MET A 1 -10.19 -30.41 26.69
C MET A 1 -9.21 -29.94 25.63
N SER A 2 -9.12 -30.63 24.49
CA SER A 2 -8.23 -30.26 23.41
C SER A 2 -8.72 -28.98 22.76
N HIS A 3 -8.04 -27.86 23.00
CA HIS A 3 -8.22 -26.65 22.21
C HIS A 3 -7.85 -26.99 20.77
N VAL A 4 -8.85 -27.25 19.92
CA VAL A 4 -8.68 -27.25 18.47
C VAL A 4 -8.36 -25.80 18.11
N THR A 5 -7.09 -25.48 17.96
CA THR A 5 -6.64 -24.17 17.50
C THR A 5 -7.08 -24.04 16.04
N ILE A 6 -8.21 -23.37 15.82
CA ILE A 6 -8.68 -23.03 14.47
C ILE A 6 -7.60 -22.14 13.84
N ARG A 7 -7.01 -22.61 12.73
CA ARG A 7 -6.01 -21.84 11.99
C ARG A 7 -6.63 -20.55 11.45
N PRO A 8 -5.91 -19.41 11.45
CA PRO A 8 -6.46 -18.15 10.92
C PRO A 8 -6.72 -18.26 9.40
N PRO A 9 -7.68 -17.50 8.83
CA PRO A 9 -8.03 -17.57 7.41
C PRO A 9 -6.82 -17.41 6.47
N ALA A 10 -5.90 -16.48 6.80
CA ALA A 10 -4.67 -16.29 6.02
C ALA A 10 -3.80 -17.57 5.91
N ALA A 11 -3.79 -18.40 6.96
CA ALA A 11 -3.07 -19.67 6.95
C ALA A 11 -3.80 -20.78 6.19
N ASN A 12 -5.08 -20.58 5.85
CA ASN A 12 -5.93 -21.52 5.13
C ASN A 12 -6.18 -21.12 3.67
N GLN A 13 -5.60 -20.02 3.17
CA GLN A 13 -5.93 -19.46 1.85
C GLN A 13 -5.86 -20.50 0.71
N LEU A 14 -4.81 -21.33 0.64
CA LEU A 14 -4.69 -22.38 -0.37
C LEU A 14 -5.72 -23.51 -0.18
N LEU A 15 -6.06 -23.85 1.06
CA LEU A 15 -7.06 -24.88 1.38
C LEU A 15 -8.47 -24.42 1.03
N GLU A 16 -8.78 -23.14 1.27
CA GLU A 16 -10.05 -22.52 0.91
C GLU A 16 -10.18 -22.41 -0.62
N HIS A 17 -9.10 -22.07 -1.32
CA HIS A 17 -9.09 -22.07 -2.78
C HIS A 17 -9.31 -23.47 -3.36
N ALA A 18 -8.60 -24.48 -2.86
CA ALA A 18 -8.74 -25.87 -3.30
C ALA A 18 -10.18 -26.40 -3.13
N LYS A 19 -10.85 -26.07 -2.02
CA LYS A 19 -12.27 -26.41 -1.81
C LYS A 19 -13.21 -25.69 -2.79
N LYS A 20 -12.87 -24.46 -3.20
CA LYS A 20 -13.71 -23.67 -4.11
C LYS A 20 -13.73 -24.26 -5.52
N ILE A 21 -12.61 -24.84 -5.96
CA ILE A 21 -12.45 -25.46 -7.28
C ILE A 21 -12.73 -26.98 -7.25
N GLU A 22 -13.20 -27.51 -6.12
CA GLU A 22 -13.48 -28.95 -5.98
C GLU A 22 -14.64 -29.36 -6.91
N GLY A 23 -14.35 -30.30 -7.82
CA GLY A 23 -15.31 -30.76 -8.83
C GLY A 23 -15.26 -30.01 -10.16
N GLU A 24 -14.41 -28.98 -10.30
CA GLU A 24 -14.05 -28.42 -11.60
C GLU A 24 -13.12 -29.38 -12.36
N GLU A 25 -13.20 -29.43 -13.69
CA GLU A 25 -12.29 -30.24 -14.50
C GLU A 25 -10.86 -29.67 -14.42
N GLU A 26 -9.86 -30.54 -14.27
CA GLU A 26 -8.46 -30.11 -14.26
C GLU A 26 -8.06 -29.53 -15.63
N GLU A 27 -7.77 -28.22 -15.66
CA GLU A 27 -7.25 -27.57 -16.85
C GLU A 27 -5.76 -27.89 -17.05
N SER A 28 -5.37 -28.21 -18.28
CA SER A 28 -3.95 -28.33 -18.64
C SER A 28 -3.27 -26.97 -18.52
N ALA A 29 -2.08 -26.95 -17.91
CA ALA A 29 -1.23 -25.75 -17.94
C ALA A 29 -0.95 -25.34 -19.40
N THR A 30 -0.96 -24.04 -19.66
CA THR A 30 -0.65 -23.47 -20.97
C THR A 30 0.50 -22.47 -20.89
N THR A 31 1.15 -22.23 -22.02
CA THR A 31 2.07 -21.09 -22.17
C THR A 31 1.31 -19.77 -22.22
N ASN A 32 2.04 -18.65 -22.23
CA ASN A 32 1.42 -17.32 -22.34
C ASN A 32 0.60 -17.11 -23.63
N ALA A 33 0.86 -17.89 -24.69
CA ALA A 33 0.12 -17.87 -25.94
C ALA A 33 -1.07 -18.86 -25.97
N GLY A 34 -1.35 -19.54 -24.85
CA GLY A 34 -2.46 -20.48 -24.72
C GLY A 34 -2.18 -21.86 -25.31
N ASN A 35 -0.93 -22.21 -25.62
CA ASN A 35 -0.62 -23.57 -26.10
C ASN A 35 -0.52 -24.53 -24.91
N PRO A 36 -1.10 -25.74 -24.99
CA PRO A 36 -0.98 -26.75 -23.94
C PRO A 36 0.48 -27.14 -23.67
N ILE A 37 0.84 -27.25 -22.39
CA ILE A 37 2.15 -27.72 -21.92
C ILE A 37 2.07 -29.23 -21.65
N PRO A 38 2.80 -30.08 -22.40
CA PRO A 38 2.72 -31.52 -22.20
C PRO A 38 3.46 -32.00 -20.95
N TYR A 39 4.60 -31.39 -20.61
CA TYR A 39 5.40 -31.73 -19.43
C TYR A 39 5.93 -30.42 -18.81
N LYS A 40 5.53 -30.15 -17.56
CA LYS A 40 5.87 -28.90 -16.85
C LYS A 40 7.06 -29.07 -15.88
N ASP A 41 7.47 -30.31 -15.65
CA ASP A 41 8.51 -30.75 -14.72
C ASP A 41 9.79 -31.26 -15.42
N ALA A 42 9.86 -31.13 -16.75
CA ALA A 42 10.98 -31.56 -17.56
C ALA A 42 11.34 -30.53 -18.65
N THR A 43 12.61 -30.48 -19.01
CA THR A 43 13.12 -29.67 -20.12
C THR A 43 13.46 -30.55 -21.33
N LEU A 44 13.41 -29.96 -22.52
CA LEU A 44 13.77 -30.61 -23.77
C LEU A 44 15.29 -30.63 -23.94
N THR A 45 15.86 -31.83 -24.04
CA THR A 45 17.31 -32.08 -24.06
C THR A 45 17.73 -33.00 -25.22
N VAL A 46 19.02 -32.97 -25.58
CA VAL A 46 19.62 -33.93 -26.54
C VAL A 46 19.89 -35.27 -25.85
N GLY A 47 18.83 -36.06 -25.63
CA GLY A 47 18.90 -37.33 -24.90
C GLY A 47 18.96 -37.13 -23.37
N LYS A 48 18.74 -38.21 -22.61
CA LYS A 48 18.50 -38.17 -21.15
C LYS A 48 19.59 -37.47 -20.31
N LYS A 49 20.82 -37.40 -20.81
CA LYS A 49 21.97 -36.75 -20.14
C LYS A 49 22.61 -35.65 -20.99
N GLY A 50 21.90 -35.17 -22.01
CA GLY A 50 22.40 -34.14 -22.91
C GLY A 50 22.14 -32.72 -22.42
N VAL A 51 22.52 -31.76 -23.25
CA VAL A 51 22.27 -30.34 -23.00
C VAL A 51 20.82 -29.97 -23.35
N THR A 52 20.29 -28.95 -22.67
CA THR A 52 18.99 -28.35 -22.99
C THR A 52 19.03 -27.70 -24.38
N LEU A 53 17.94 -27.87 -25.13
CA LEU A 53 17.80 -27.30 -26.46
C LEU A 53 17.21 -25.89 -26.39
N PHE A 54 17.74 -24.97 -27.21
CA PHE A 54 17.18 -23.63 -27.34
C PHE A 54 15.77 -23.60 -27.93
N GLN A 55 15.38 -24.65 -28.66
CA GLN A 55 14.01 -24.80 -29.17
C GLN A 55 12.98 -25.17 -28.09
N ASP A 56 13.42 -25.38 -26.84
CA ASP A 56 12.53 -25.50 -25.67
C ASP A 56 11.91 -24.15 -25.36
N TRP A 57 10.93 -23.77 -26.17
CA TRP A 57 10.29 -22.48 -26.08
C TRP A 57 9.38 -22.36 -24.84
N ILE A 58 8.91 -23.49 -24.28
CA ILE A 58 8.15 -23.52 -23.01
C ILE A 58 9.05 -23.07 -21.86
N LEU A 59 10.27 -23.62 -21.80
CA LEU A 59 11.28 -23.18 -20.83
C LEU A 59 11.63 -21.69 -21.01
N LEU A 60 11.82 -21.24 -22.26
CA LEU A 60 12.14 -19.84 -22.53
C LEU A 60 11.01 -18.88 -22.14
N ASP A 61 9.75 -19.24 -22.40
CA ASP A 61 8.56 -18.46 -22.04
C ASP A 61 8.47 -18.25 -20.52
N GLU A 62 8.59 -19.34 -19.76
CA GLU A 62 8.52 -19.30 -18.30
C GLU A 62 9.68 -18.50 -17.68
N LEU A 63 10.92 -18.76 -18.11
CA LEU A 63 12.10 -18.02 -17.62
C LEU A 63 12.05 -16.53 -18.01
N ALA A 64 11.52 -16.22 -19.19
CA ALA A 64 11.35 -14.84 -19.63
C ALA A 64 10.35 -14.08 -18.76
N HIS A 65 9.23 -14.71 -18.37
CA HIS A 65 8.28 -14.10 -17.45
C HIS A 65 8.85 -13.98 -16.03
N PHE A 66 9.42 -15.06 -15.48
CA PHE A 66 10.01 -15.11 -14.13
C PHE A 66 11.05 -14.01 -13.91
N SER A 67 11.98 -13.85 -14.86
CA SER A 67 13.03 -12.83 -14.79
C SER A 67 12.53 -11.39 -14.84
N ARG A 68 11.23 -11.16 -15.12
CA ARG A 68 10.58 -9.85 -15.24
C ARG A 68 9.49 -9.60 -14.20
N GLU A 69 9.32 -10.50 -13.22
CA GLU A 69 8.27 -10.35 -12.20
C GLU A 69 8.42 -9.09 -11.33
N ARG A 70 9.65 -8.60 -11.14
CA ARG A 70 9.93 -7.47 -10.24
C ARG A 70 9.81 -6.15 -10.99
N ILE A 71 8.88 -5.32 -10.53
CA ILE A 71 8.80 -3.90 -10.90
C ILE A 71 9.44 -3.04 -9.80
N PRO A 72 9.88 -1.80 -10.10
CA PRO A 72 10.38 -0.90 -9.07
C PRO A 72 9.36 -0.72 -7.95
N GLU A 73 9.84 -0.81 -6.71
CA GLU A 73 9.01 -0.46 -5.56
C GLU A 73 8.73 1.05 -5.52
N ARG A 74 7.76 1.46 -4.71
CA ARG A 74 7.54 2.89 -4.46
C ARG A 74 8.76 3.47 -3.75
N VAL A 75 9.25 4.63 -4.20
CA VAL A 75 10.42 5.31 -3.60
C VAL A 75 10.25 5.56 -2.09
N VAL A 76 9.02 5.81 -1.67
CA VAL A 76 8.57 5.87 -0.28
C VAL A 76 7.33 5.01 -0.13
N HIS A 77 7.03 4.56 1.07
CA HIS A 77 5.85 3.73 1.31
C HIS A 77 5.86 2.39 0.54
N ALA A 78 7.03 1.77 0.36
CA ALA A 78 7.19 0.50 -0.35
C ALA A 78 6.45 -0.64 0.37
N LYS A 79 6.73 -0.85 1.66
CA LYS A 79 6.04 -1.85 2.49
C LYS A 79 4.62 -1.39 2.84
N GLY A 80 3.63 -2.24 2.60
CA GLY A 80 2.25 -1.93 2.96
C GLY A 80 1.27 -3.09 2.77
N ALA A 81 0.03 -2.84 3.16
CA ALA A 81 -1.10 -3.75 3.02
C ALA A 81 -2.30 -2.98 2.44
N GLY A 82 -3.22 -3.67 1.78
CA GLY A 82 -4.40 -3.06 1.17
C GLY A 82 -5.68 -3.82 1.46
N ALA A 83 -6.81 -3.13 1.34
CA ALA A 83 -8.14 -3.69 1.43
C ALA A 83 -9.11 -2.90 0.55
N PHE A 84 -10.31 -3.44 0.37
CA PHE A 84 -11.42 -2.75 -0.29
C PHE A 84 -12.60 -2.65 0.66
N GLY A 85 -13.49 -1.71 0.40
CA GLY A 85 -14.69 -1.50 1.21
C GLY A 85 -15.59 -0.43 0.60
N TYR A 86 -16.29 0.30 1.45
CA TYR A 86 -17.12 1.42 1.03
C TYR A 86 -16.97 2.61 2.00
N PHE A 87 -17.19 3.81 1.47
CA PHE A 87 -17.45 5.03 2.22
C PHE A 87 -18.96 5.27 2.24
N GLU A 88 -19.51 5.69 3.38
CA GLU A 88 -20.94 5.99 3.55
C GLU A 88 -21.12 7.39 4.14
N VAL A 89 -21.92 8.22 3.48
CA VAL A 89 -22.25 9.56 3.98
C VAL A 89 -23.26 9.45 5.12
N THR A 90 -22.94 9.98 6.29
CA THR A 90 -23.85 9.97 7.45
C THR A 90 -24.37 11.36 7.82
N HIS A 91 -23.72 12.41 7.32
CA HIS A 91 -24.06 13.80 7.61
C HIS A 91 -24.03 14.62 6.32
N ASP A 92 -24.98 15.54 6.18
CA ASP A 92 -25.06 16.43 5.02
C ASP A 92 -24.01 17.56 5.13
N ILE A 93 -23.13 17.63 4.15
CA ILE A 93 -22.11 18.66 4.00
C ILE A 93 -22.19 19.38 2.64
N THR A 94 -23.29 19.21 1.90
CA THR A 94 -23.49 19.75 0.54
C THR A 94 -23.40 21.28 0.49
N ARG A 95 -23.71 21.95 1.61
CA ARG A 95 -23.48 23.41 1.77
C ARG A 95 -22.04 23.85 1.49
N TYR A 96 -21.07 22.96 1.69
CA TYR A 96 -19.64 23.25 1.53
C TYR A 96 -19.07 22.73 0.22
N THR A 97 -19.56 21.61 -0.31
CA THR A 97 -18.98 20.91 -1.46
C THR A 97 -20.04 20.37 -2.39
N ALA A 98 -19.85 20.53 -3.69
CA ALA A 98 -20.67 19.93 -4.74
C ALA A 98 -20.18 18.52 -5.17
N ALA A 99 -19.13 17.98 -4.54
CA ALA A 99 -18.58 16.69 -4.93
C ALA A 99 -19.60 15.55 -4.73
N LYS A 100 -19.89 14.79 -5.79
CA LYS A 100 -20.92 13.73 -5.77
C LYS A 100 -20.71 12.68 -4.70
N VAL A 101 -19.47 12.41 -4.28
CA VAL A 101 -19.18 11.47 -3.19
C VAL A 101 -19.88 11.83 -1.87
N PHE A 102 -20.21 13.12 -1.67
CA PHE A 102 -20.89 13.63 -0.47
C PHE A 102 -22.36 14.04 -0.71
N SER A 103 -22.95 13.68 -1.85
CA SER A 103 -24.19 14.31 -2.33
C SER A 103 -25.45 14.05 -1.50
N GLN A 104 -25.51 12.94 -0.76
CA GLN A 104 -26.68 12.59 0.05
C GLN A 104 -26.31 11.64 1.18
N ILE A 105 -26.99 11.76 2.32
CA ILE A 105 -26.89 10.82 3.44
C ILE A 105 -27.32 9.42 2.97
N GLY A 106 -26.60 8.39 3.42
CA GLY A 106 -26.77 6.99 3.04
C GLY A 106 -26.11 6.62 1.71
N LYS A 107 -25.54 7.57 0.96
CA LYS A 107 -24.79 7.23 -0.26
C LYS A 107 -23.57 6.40 0.08
N ARG A 108 -23.42 5.28 -0.62
CA ARG A 108 -22.24 4.42 -0.56
C ARG A 108 -21.37 4.57 -1.79
N THR A 109 -20.09 4.75 -1.59
CA THR A 109 -19.08 4.82 -2.65
C THR A 109 -18.04 3.73 -2.43
N PRO A 110 -17.78 2.84 -3.40
CA PRO A 110 -16.71 1.85 -3.28
C PRO A 110 -15.36 2.53 -3.05
N ILE A 111 -14.54 1.94 -2.19
CA ILE A 111 -13.19 2.43 -1.91
C ILE A 111 -12.15 1.32 -1.98
N ALA A 112 -10.92 1.72 -2.33
CA ALA A 112 -9.72 0.95 -2.05
C ALA A 112 -8.88 1.71 -1.02
N VAL A 113 -8.27 0.99 -0.10
CA VAL A 113 -7.34 1.56 0.90
C VAL A 113 -5.99 0.88 0.79
N ARG A 114 -4.92 1.67 0.94
CA ARG A 114 -3.56 1.16 1.14
C ARG A 114 -2.91 1.78 2.38
N PHE A 115 -2.51 0.93 3.29
CA PHE A 115 -1.69 1.24 4.44
C PHE A 115 -0.21 0.96 4.15
N SER A 116 0.71 1.67 4.80
CA SER A 116 2.14 1.49 4.54
C SER A 116 3.04 2.03 5.63
N GLN A 117 4.30 1.58 5.65
CA GLN A 117 5.43 2.30 6.27
C GLN A 117 5.84 3.49 5.37
N VAL A 118 6.92 4.22 5.68
CA VAL A 118 7.45 5.28 4.80
C VAL A 118 8.89 4.99 4.37
N ALA A 119 9.78 4.79 5.33
CA ALA A 119 11.22 4.80 5.10
C ALA A 119 11.77 3.45 4.58
N GLY A 120 11.05 2.37 4.88
CA GLY A 120 11.40 0.99 4.56
C GLY A 120 11.26 0.60 3.09
N GLU A 121 12.09 -0.34 2.65
CA GLU A 121 11.93 -1.08 1.39
C GLU A 121 10.79 -2.13 1.50
N MET A 122 10.49 -2.87 0.43
CA MET A 122 9.40 -3.86 0.40
C MET A 122 9.53 -4.97 1.47
N GLY A 123 10.75 -5.32 1.89
CA GLY A 123 11.03 -6.31 2.92
C GLY A 123 11.04 -5.78 4.37
N TYR A 124 10.69 -4.51 4.57
CA TYR A 124 10.78 -3.86 5.89
C TYR A 124 9.71 -4.36 6.88
N PRO A 125 10.03 -4.50 8.19
CA PRO A 125 9.05 -4.89 9.21
C PRO A 125 7.91 -3.87 9.39
N ASP A 126 6.72 -4.34 9.77
CA ASP A 126 5.54 -3.47 9.92
C ASP A 126 5.44 -2.76 11.29
N THR A 127 6.16 -3.27 12.29
CA THR A 127 6.04 -2.85 13.70
C THR A 127 7.23 -2.03 14.17
N VAL A 128 7.83 -1.25 13.28
CA VAL A 128 8.89 -0.30 13.63
C VAL A 128 8.35 1.13 13.75
N ARG A 129 9.12 1.99 14.41
CA ARG A 129 8.80 3.42 14.51
C ARG A 129 8.87 4.05 13.12
N ASP A 130 7.72 4.48 12.62
CA ASP A 130 7.61 5.15 11.32
C ASP A 130 6.28 5.90 11.25
N ILE A 131 6.13 6.83 10.30
CA ILE A 131 4.80 7.29 9.89
C ILE A 131 4.07 6.10 9.22
N ARG A 132 2.74 6.07 9.32
CA ARG A 132 1.93 5.16 8.51
C ARG A 132 1.21 5.91 7.40
N GLY A 133 1.41 5.49 6.16
CA GLY A 133 0.58 5.94 5.05
C GLY A 133 -0.83 5.37 5.18
N PHE A 134 -1.83 6.18 4.90
CA PHE A 134 -3.25 5.82 4.92
C PHE A 134 -3.92 6.46 3.70
N ALA A 135 -3.78 5.81 2.55
CA ALA A 135 -4.27 6.31 1.27
C ALA A 135 -5.63 5.69 0.93
N LEU A 136 -6.62 6.54 0.66
CA LEU A 136 -7.96 6.16 0.25
C LEU A 136 -8.21 6.54 -1.20
N LYS A 137 -8.79 5.62 -1.97
CA LYS A 137 -9.24 5.82 -3.35
C LYS A 137 -10.75 5.64 -3.38
N PHE A 138 -11.47 6.66 -3.82
CA PHE A 138 -12.93 6.67 -3.95
C PHE A 138 -13.30 6.54 -5.43
N TYR A 139 -14.09 5.52 -5.76
CA TYR A 139 -14.58 5.31 -7.12
C TYR A 139 -15.91 6.04 -7.30
N THR A 140 -15.83 7.35 -7.57
CA THR A 140 -17.00 8.23 -7.67
C THR A 140 -17.52 8.33 -9.10
N GLU A 141 -18.73 8.85 -9.27
CA GLU A 141 -19.35 9.09 -10.58
C GLU A 141 -18.70 10.24 -11.36
N ASP A 142 -17.95 11.12 -10.67
CA ASP A 142 -17.16 12.19 -11.28
C ASP A 142 -15.69 11.78 -11.51
N GLY A 143 -15.41 10.47 -11.42
CA GLY A 143 -14.08 9.91 -11.55
C GLY A 143 -13.47 9.51 -10.21
N ILE A 144 -12.18 9.17 -10.24
CA ILE A 144 -11.48 8.73 -9.04
C ILE A 144 -11.06 9.94 -8.21
N TRP A 145 -11.41 9.94 -6.94
CA TRP A 145 -10.85 10.85 -5.96
C TRP A 145 -9.89 10.10 -5.05
N ASP A 146 -8.64 10.54 -4.96
CA ASP A 146 -7.64 9.99 -4.05
C ASP A 146 -7.40 10.95 -2.88
N LEU A 147 -7.67 10.48 -1.66
CA LEU A 147 -7.27 11.15 -0.42
C LEU A 147 -6.05 10.43 0.15
N VAL A 148 -4.87 10.85 -0.30
CA VAL A 148 -3.58 10.23 0.04
C VAL A 148 -3.07 10.80 1.36
N GLY A 149 -3.50 10.21 2.47
CA GLY A 149 -3.18 10.69 3.80
C GLY A 149 -2.14 9.88 4.57
N ASN A 150 -1.96 10.25 5.83
CA ASN A 150 -1.09 9.60 6.81
C ASN A 150 -1.82 9.40 8.15
N ASN A 151 -1.22 8.62 9.06
CA ASN A 151 -1.70 8.48 10.44
C ASN A 151 -1.39 9.67 11.36
N THR A 152 -0.87 10.77 10.80
CA THR A 152 -0.56 12.02 11.48
C THR A 152 -1.21 13.21 10.76
N PRO A 153 -1.73 14.22 11.48
CA PRO A 153 -2.38 15.40 10.88
C PRO A 153 -1.41 16.42 10.28
N LEU A 154 -0.10 16.20 10.40
CA LEU A 154 0.95 17.14 10.00
C LEU A 154 2.18 16.39 9.47
N PHE A 155 3.18 17.12 8.99
CA PHE A 155 4.39 16.54 8.40
C PHE A 155 5.67 17.25 8.88
N PHE A 156 6.83 16.66 8.59
CA PHE A 156 8.13 17.13 9.07
C PHE A 156 8.61 18.43 8.41
N VAL A 157 8.32 18.60 7.12
CA VAL A 157 8.72 19.77 6.34
C VAL A 157 7.49 20.49 5.81
N ARG A 158 7.62 21.81 5.63
CA ARG A 158 6.54 22.67 5.10
C ARG A 158 6.76 23.12 3.65
N ASP A 159 7.90 22.75 3.06
CA ASP A 159 8.26 23.08 1.68
C ASP A 159 8.71 21.80 0.96
N CYS A 160 8.11 21.55 -0.21
CA CYS A 160 8.34 20.36 -1.00
C CYS A 160 9.79 20.22 -1.49
N ILE A 161 10.56 21.31 -1.61
CA ILE A 161 11.96 21.25 -2.04
C ILE A 161 12.83 20.45 -1.07
N LEU A 162 12.45 20.40 0.21
CA LEU A 162 13.16 19.65 1.24
C LEU A 162 12.72 18.19 1.33
N PHE A 163 11.64 17.79 0.64
CA PHE A 163 11.10 16.44 0.74
C PHE A 163 12.09 15.35 0.30
N PRO A 164 12.82 15.47 -0.84
CA PRO A 164 13.81 14.46 -1.20
C PRO A 164 14.94 14.33 -0.17
N SER A 165 15.46 15.46 0.35
CA SER A 165 16.47 15.47 1.41
C SER A 165 15.94 14.78 2.68
N PHE A 166 14.69 15.08 3.06
CA PHE A 166 14.03 14.42 4.19
C PHE A 166 13.89 12.90 3.98
N ILE A 167 13.52 12.46 2.79
CA ILE A 167 13.43 11.02 2.50
C ILE A 167 14.80 10.34 2.52
N HIS A 168 15.87 11.02 2.07
CA HIS A 168 17.22 10.47 2.11
C HIS A 168 17.71 10.24 3.55
N ILE A 169 17.45 11.17 4.48
CA ILE A 169 17.89 11.01 5.88
C ILE A 169 17.18 9.85 6.60
N LEU A 170 15.97 9.50 6.17
CA LEU A 170 15.25 8.36 6.71
C LEU A 170 15.78 7.03 6.17
N LYS A 171 16.47 7.04 5.02
CA LYS A 171 16.91 5.85 4.28
C LYS A 171 18.34 5.45 4.63
N ARG A 172 19.11 5.04 3.63
CA ARG A 172 20.42 4.41 3.78
C ARG A 172 21.50 5.40 3.43
N ASN A 173 22.58 5.39 4.20
CA ASN A 173 23.80 6.11 3.90
C ASN A 173 24.30 5.71 2.49
N PRO A 174 24.68 6.68 1.64
CA PRO A 174 25.04 6.40 0.25
C PRO A 174 26.33 5.59 0.08
N VAL A 175 27.19 5.54 1.09
CA VAL A 175 28.46 4.78 1.06
C VAL A 175 28.28 3.40 1.68
N THR A 176 27.68 3.31 2.86
CA THR A 176 27.62 2.05 3.63
C THR A 176 26.35 1.25 3.36
N HIS A 177 25.33 1.87 2.78
CA HIS A 177 24.00 1.31 2.59
C HIS A 177 23.29 0.89 3.91
N LEU A 178 23.75 1.40 5.06
CA LEU A 178 23.15 1.20 6.38
C LEU A 178 22.23 2.38 6.76
N ARG A 179 21.30 2.17 7.70
CA ARG A 179 20.56 3.28 8.33
C ARG A 179 21.53 4.09 9.19
N ASP A 180 21.36 5.41 9.20
CA ASP A 180 22.35 6.34 9.77
C ASP A 180 21.67 7.34 10.72
N PRO A 181 21.86 7.20 12.05
CA PRO A 181 21.30 8.11 13.03
C PRO A 181 21.84 9.55 12.91
N ASP A 182 23.08 9.74 12.45
CA ASP A 182 23.65 11.08 12.29
C ASP A 182 22.96 11.81 11.15
N MET A 183 22.72 11.14 10.01
CA MET A 183 21.92 11.73 8.91
C MET A 183 20.53 12.15 9.37
N PHE A 184 19.87 11.31 10.19
CA PHE A 184 18.56 11.63 10.74
C PHE A 184 18.62 12.85 11.65
N TRP A 185 19.45 12.83 12.69
CA TRP A 185 19.47 13.87 13.71
C TRP A 185 20.10 15.18 13.23
N ASP A 186 21.02 15.15 12.27
CA ASP A 186 21.59 16.36 11.65
C ASP A 186 20.48 17.22 11.03
N MET A 187 19.65 16.65 10.15
CA MET A 187 18.54 17.40 9.57
C MET A 187 17.49 17.80 10.61
N ILE A 188 17.10 16.90 11.53
CA ILE A 188 16.07 17.20 12.54
C ILE A 188 16.53 18.33 13.47
N SER A 189 17.80 18.39 13.85
CA SER A 189 18.35 19.43 14.72
C SER A 189 18.55 20.77 14.00
N LEU A 190 18.91 20.75 12.70
CA LEU A 190 19.10 21.95 11.89
C LEU A 190 17.79 22.55 11.36
N ARG A 191 16.70 21.77 11.34
CA ARG A 191 15.40 22.15 10.78
C ARG A 191 14.31 22.15 11.87
N PRO A 192 14.17 23.23 12.65
CA PRO A 192 13.24 23.28 13.79
C PRO A 192 11.76 23.11 13.38
N GLU A 193 11.39 23.31 12.11
CA GLU A 193 10.06 22.99 11.61
C GLU A 193 9.65 21.53 11.80
N THR A 194 10.62 20.63 11.90
CA THR A 194 10.40 19.19 12.10
C THR A 194 9.88 18.87 13.50
N THR A 195 10.06 19.78 14.47
CA THR A 195 9.82 19.55 15.90
C THR A 195 8.45 18.97 16.20
N HIS A 196 7.38 19.52 15.60
CA HIS A 196 6.02 19.07 15.90
C HIS A 196 5.81 17.61 15.46
N GLN A 197 6.23 17.26 14.24
CA GLN A 197 6.11 15.88 13.75
C GLN A 197 7.05 14.94 14.51
N SER A 198 8.25 15.39 14.89
CA SER A 198 9.16 14.59 15.70
C SER A 198 8.56 14.21 17.05
N LEU A 199 7.84 15.13 17.73
CA LEU A 199 7.13 14.83 18.98
C LEU A 199 6.07 13.74 18.78
N VAL A 200 5.28 13.81 17.70
CA VAL A 200 4.29 12.78 17.37
C VAL A 200 4.97 11.46 17.02
N PHE A 201 6.04 11.50 16.22
CA PHE A 201 6.79 10.35 15.76
C PHE A 201 7.42 9.56 16.91
N PHE A 202 7.94 10.25 17.94
CA PHE A 202 8.53 9.62 19.12
C PHE A 202 7.54 9.30 20.25
N SER A 203 6.28 9.73 20.12
CA SER A 203 5.20 9.28 21.02
C SER A 203 4.81 7.81 20.77
N ASP A 204 3.87 7.30 21.57
CA ASP A 204 3.30 5.95 21.40
C ASP A 204 2.66 5.76 20.03
N ARG A 205 2.16 6.83 19.40
CA ARG A 205 1.58 6.78 18.05
C ARG A 205 2.59 6.47 16.94
N GLY A 206 3.90 6.51 17.23
CA GLY A 206 4.94 6.15 16.28
C GLY A 206 4.99 4.66 15.94
N ILE A 207 4.38 3.81 16.77
CA ILE A 207 4.29 2.35 16.55
C ILE A 207 2.85 1.90 16.86
N PRO A 208 1.88 2.13 15.95
CA PRO A 208 0.53 1.63 16.17
C PRO A 208 0.52 0.09 16.17
N ASP A 209 -0.31 -0.50 17.03
CA ASP A 209 -0.45 -1.95 17.18
C ASP A 209 -0.88 -2.65 15.88
N SER A 210 -1.74 -2.00 15.10
CA SER A 210 -2.09 -2.44 13.75
C SER A 210 -2.55 -1.27 12.89
N TYR A 211 -2.72 -1.50 11.58
CA TYR A 211 -3.36 -0.52 10.70
C TYR A 211 -4.82 -0.20 11.08
N ARG A 212 -5.46 -1.06 11.89
CA ARG A 212 -6.79 -0.82 12.43
C ARG A 212 -6.77 0.06 13.68
N HIS A 213 -5.67 0.11 14.43
CA HIS A 213 -5.57 0.89 15.67
C HIS A 213 -4.80 2.20 15.46
N MET A 214 -5.15 2.93 14.39
CA MET A 214 -4.63 4.26 14.09
C MET A 214 -5.69 5.11 13.41
N HIS A 215 -5.69 6.41 13.69
CA HIS A 215 -6.45 7.36 12.88
C HIS A 215 -5.73 7.61 11.55
N GLY A 216 -6.40 8.24 10.60
CA GLY A 216 -5.69 8.96 9.56
C GLY A 216 -6.29 10.31 9.24
N TYR A 217 -5.53 11.04 8.43
CA TYR A 217 -5.69 12.44 8.18
C TYR A 217 -5.29 12.76 6.75
N GLY A 218 -5.96 13.72 6.13
CA GLY A 218 -5.52 14.28 4.85
C GLY A 218 -4.20 15.06 4.96
N ALA A 219 -3.77 15.40 6.18
CA ALA A 219 -2.63 16.27 6.54
C ALA A 219 -2.75 17.71 6.00
N ASP A 220 -2.85 17.88 4.69
CA ASP A 220 -2.94 19.18 4.02
C ASP A 220 -4.29 19.88 4.22
N THR A 221 -4.29 21.19 3.98
CA THR A 221 -5.52 21.98 3.89
C THR A 221 -6.03 21.88 2.46
N PHE A 222 -7.26 21.41 2.29
CA PHE A 222 -7.92 21.31 1.00
C PHE A 222 -8.96 22.42 0.86
N SER A 223 -9.43 22.64 -0.37
CA SER A 223 -10.58 23.48 -0.65
C SER A 223 -11.79 22.62 -1.04
N PHE A 224 -12.93 22.95 -0.47
CA PHE A 224 -14.23 22.58 -0.99
C PHE A 224 -14.82 23.74 -1.78
N VAL A 225 -15.56 23.40 -2.83
CA VAL A 225 -16.32 24.34 -3.65
C VAL A 225 -17.75 23.83 -3.73
N ASN A 226 -18.72 24.62 -3.27
CA ASN A 226 -20.13 24.26 -3.32
C ASN A 226 -20.75 24.55 -4.71
N GLU A 227 -22.03 24.24 -4.88
CA GLU A 227 -22.75 24.39 -6.17
C GLU A 227 -22.83 25.85 -6.65
N PHE A 228 -22.70 26.82 -5.74
CA PHE A 228 -22.69 28.26 -6.04
C PHE A 228 -21.28 28.80 -6.31
N GLY A 229 -20.25 27.95 -6.31
CA GLY A 229 -18.86 28.35 -6.51
C GLY A 229 -18.18 28.98 -5.28
N SER A 230 -18.81 28.91 -4.10
CA SER A 230 -18.20 29.41 -2.85
C SER A 230 -17.13 28.45 -2.34
N VAL A 231 -15.99 29.01 -1.92
CA VAL A 231 -14.81 28.24 -1.47
C VAL A 231 -14.74 28.16 0.05
N TYR A 232 -14.51 26.95 0.58
CA TYR A 232 -14.29 26.70 2.00
C TYR A 232 -13.02 25.87 2.20
N TYR A 233 -12.17 26.24 3.16
CA TYR A 233 -11.03 25.41 3.53
C TYR A 233 -11.43 24.29 4.48
N CYS A 234 -10.87 23.10 4.28
CA CYS A 234 -11.16 21.93 5.10
C CYS A 234 -9.91 21.09 5.40
N LYS A 235 -10.03 20.25 6.43
CA LYS A 235 -9.09 19.19 6.80
C LYS A 235 -9.87 17.88 6.88
N PHE A 236 -9.31 16.79 6.36
CA PHE A 236 -9.92 15.47 6.49
C PHE A 236 -9.38 14.72 7.70
N HIS A 237 -10.28 14.19 8.51
CA HIS A 237 -9.98 13.38 9.68
C HIS A 237 -10.85 12.12 9.62
N TYR A 238 -10.22 10.95 9.69
CA TYR A 238 -10.92 9.66 9.75
C TYR A 238 -10.41 8.90 10.96
N LYS A 239 -11.23 8.90 12.00
CA LYS A 239 -10.93 8.29 13.29
C LYS A 239 -11.27 6.81 13.24
N THR A 240 -10.34 5.96 13.68
CA THR A 240 -10.62 4.54 13.90
C THR A 240 -11.74 4.34 14.93
N ASP A 241 -12.58 3.33 14.66
CA ASP A 241 -13.70 2.87 15.51
C ASP A 241 -13.39 1.56 16.26
N GLN A 242 -12.15 1.03 16.14
CA GLN A 242 -11.67 -0.13 16.89
C GLN A 242 -11.19 0.26 18.29
#